data_AF-A0A358M766-F1
#
_entry.id   AF-A0A358M766-F1
#
_cell.length_a   1.000
_cell.length_b   1.000
_cell.length_c   1.000
_cell.angle_alpha   90.00
_cell.angle_beta   90.00
_cell.angle_gamma   90.00
#
_symmetry.space_group_name_H-M   'P 1'
#
loop_
_entity.id
_entity.type
_entity.pdbx_description
1 polymer ?
#
loop_
_entity_poly.entity_id
_entity_poly.type
_entity_poly.pdbx_seq_one_letter_code
_entity_poly.pdbx_strand_id
1 'polypeptide(L)'
;MKPSKKNILTTGLAVVLAAAVLGGTFGYLQDSTENVTNTFKANQVTVSLKETTGDAYEIIPGTEQEKDPTVTVTNTVDAYVYVQVTDTTQDLVDYTIAEGWMQLDGYENIYYREVGKDDETKMFSVLENDTVRYDAALTNENMTDKTDLKLIFQAYAIQKAPFADAAAAFAAKDSVIADDADTVKTAIAQGQPVVLAEDVELSGNLIINDNENAVIDLNGKTLTIGAMAQNGGSLTVRNGNIDTDVFQVSGENNSLILDGVTTDAYVLISEGTENSTVDITNSTITGALYAFSTNAAVAGSGQDVVVNITNSTLTALPDPNPNADAADCTGVLFNICGTLNITNSTIYGGRQAVIVRCGTANITNSTLVKTSAVKDSEIDKKKDYTVSDWEDGNRVVASVLTIGNYKEGASASYAEDAAVTLSKVTLTRQEGDTMPTVYLGSNADYSASLSCSDESVAKTDIGYSGTSCYFNSELLTGE
;
A
#
# COMPACT_ATOMS: atom_id res chain seq x y z
N MET A 1 13.17 70.76 -23.66
CA MET A 1 14.41 70.84 -24.46
C MET A 1 14.64 69.52 -25.18
N LYS A 2 15.30 69.59 -26.34
CA LYS A 2 15.34 68.63 -27.45
C LYS A 2 15.70 67.16 -27.10
N PRO A 3 15.24 66.21 -27.93
CA PRO A 3 15.56 64.78 -27.90
C PRO A 3 16.80 64.43 -28.74
N SER A 4 17.37 63.23 -28.54
CA SER A 4 18.22 62.51 -29.50
C SER A 4 17.70 61.07 -29.58
N LYS A 5 16.96 60.64 -30.62
CA LYS A 5 17.41 60.14 -31.95
C LYS A 5 18.61 59.18 -31.85
N LYS A 6 18.64 57.97 -32.44
CA LYS A 6 17.71 57.22 -33.29
C LYS A 6 18.29 55.80 -33.44
N ASN A 7 17.39 54.81 -33.51
CA ASN A 7 17.33 53.64 -34.42
C ASN A 7 18.55 52.72 -34.54
N ILE A 8 18.29 51.40 -34.49
CA ILE A 8 18.32 50.47 -35.65
C ILE A 8 18.09 49.03 -35.17
N LEU A 9 17.07 48.40 -35.77
CA LEU A 9 16.91 46.99 -36.23
C LEU A 9 17.32 45.81 -35.31
N THR A 10 16.76 44.59 -35.32
CA THR A 10 15.65 43.90 -36.01
C THR A 10 15.70 42.45 -35.50
N THR A 11 14.52 41.90 -35.19
CA THR A 11 14.09 40.48 -35.27
C THR A 11 15.02 39.34 -34.84
N GLY A 12 14.54 38.52 -33.90
CA GLY A 12 15.06 37.16 -33.66
C GLY A 12 14.14 36.34 -32.77
N LEU A 13 13.48 35.35 -33.38
CA LEU A 13 12.50 34.38 -32.89
C LEU A 13 12.88 33.62 -31.60
N ALA A 14 11.83 33.24 -30.86
CA ALA A 14 11.67 32.35 -29.70
C ALA A 14 12.63 31.16 -29.49
N VAL A 15 12.87 30.83 -28.21
CA VAL A 15 12.72 29.47 -27.63
C VAL A 15 12.18 29.59 -26.19
N VAL A 16 11.17 28.77 -25.89
CA VAL A 16 10.49 28.55 -24.61
C VAL A 16 11.01 27.23 -24.01
N LEU A 17 11.09 27.16 -22.66
CA LEU A 17 11.45 26.00 -21.80
C LEU A 17 12.91 25.50 -21.90
N ALA A 18 13.59 25.07 -20.83
CA ALA A 18 13.12 24.54 -19.55
C ALA A 18 13.89 25.12 -18.35
N ALA A 19 13.22 25.17 -17.21
CA ALA A 19 13.77 25.55 -15.93
C ALA A 19 14.93 24.62 -15.55
N ALA A 20 16.13 25.18 -15.49
CA ALA A 20 17.23 24.57 -14.75
C ALA A 20 16.89 24.68 -13.25
N VAL A 21 16.39 23.61 -12.66
CA VAL A 21 16.42 23.46 -11.20
C VAL A 21 17.85 23.07 -10.83
N LEU A 22 18.72 24.08 -10.72
CA LEU A 22 20.01 23.95 -10.04
C LEU A 22 19.76 24.17 -8.55
N GLY A 23 19.24 23.14 -7.88
CA GLY A 23 19.33 22.95 -6.44
C GLY A 23 20.44 21.95 -6.16
N GLY A 24 21.48 22.35 -5.43
CA GLY A 24 22.59 21.48 -5.07
C GLY A 24 22.18 20.49 -3.98
N THR A 25 21.64 19.36 -4.39
CA THR A 25 21.50 18.11 -3.63
C THR A 25 22.16 17.03 -4.49
N PHE A 26 22.88 16.07 -3.88
CA PHE A 26 23.48 14.97 -4.65
C PHE A 26 22.35 14.09 -5.18
N GLY A 27 21.80 14.39 -6.36
CA GLY A 27 20.74 13.58 -6.95
C GLY A 27 21.20 12.13 -7.09
N TYR A 28 20.41 11.20 -6.57
CA TYR A 28 20.57 9.77 -6.83
C TYR A 28 20.53 9.50 -8.34
N LEU A 29 21.40 8.63 -8.82
CA LEU A 29 21.74 8.52 -10.24
C LEU A 29 20.94 7.39 -10.90
N GLN A 30 20.03 7.77 -11.78
CA GLN A 30 19.25 6.89 -12.64
C GLN A 30 19.23 7.45 -14.07
N ASP A 31 19.30 6.58 -15.08
CA ASP A 31 19.38 6.99 -16.49
C ASP A 31 18.56 6.05 -17.40
N SER A 32 17.95 6.63 -18.44
CA SER A 32 17.21 5.95 -19.52
C SER A 32 17.40 6.74 -20.82
N THR A 33 17.31 6.08 -21.98
CA THR A 33 17.82 6.66 -23.24
C THR A 33 16.88 7.70 -23.89
N GLU A 34 17.31 8.96 -24.08
CA GLU A 34 17.63 9.59 -25.40
C GLU A 34 18.04 11.10 -25.34
N ASN A 35 18.89 11.49 -26.31
CA ASN A 35 19.58 12.77 -26.64
C ASN A 35 20.68 13.35 -25.71
N VAL A 36 21.81 13.69 -26.35
CA VAL A 36 23.13 14.03 -25.79
C VAL A 36 23.27 15.50 -25.39
N THR A 37 23.85 15.80 -24.21
CA THR A 37 24.48 17.10 -23.87
C THR A 37 25.61 16.94 -22.81
N ASN A 38 26.71 17.72 -22.94
CA ASN A 38 27.98 17.59 -22.18
C ASN A 38 27.95 18.09 -20.71
N THR A 39 28.76 17.47 -19.85
CA THR A 39 28.68 17.44 -18.36
C THR A 39 29.90 18.07 -17.63
N PHE A 40 29.72 18.46 -16.36
CA PHE A 40 30.78 18.72 -15.33
C PHE A 40 30.75 17.63 -14.23
N LYS A 41 31.88 17.30 -13.56
CA LYS A 41 32.03 16.11 -12.69
C LYS A 41 31.45 16.23 -11.26
N ALA A 42 30.43 15.41 -10.98
CA ALA A 42 30.11 14.73 -9.72
C ALA A 42 29.74 13.25 -10.06
N ASN A 43 29.38 12.38 -9.10
CA ASN A 43 29.05 10.96 -9.35
C ASN A 43 28.06 10.77 -10.54
N GLN A 44 28.18 9.70 -11.34
CA GLN A 44 27.38 9.42 -12.54
C GLN A 44 27.06 7.92 -12.70
N VAL A 45 25.85 7.59 -13.17
CA VAL A 45 25.48 6.30 -13.79
C VAL A 45 24.80 6.66 -15.11
N THR A 46 25.35 6.22 -16.24
CA THR A 46 24.73 6.39 -17.56
C THR A 46 24.62 5.08 -18.30
N VAL A 47 23.54 4.95 -19.08
CA VAL A 47 23.30 3.79 -19.93
C VAL A 47 22.84 4.21 -21.31
N SER A 48 23.39 3.58 -22.35
CA SER A 48 22.86 3.69 -23.70
C SER A 48 22.79 2.33 -24.38
N LEU A 49 21.88 2.21 -25.35
CA LEU A 49 21.72 1.02 -26.16
C LEU A 49 21.94 1.41 -27.63
N LYS A 50 22.70 0.60 -28.37
CA LYS A 50 22.91 0.80 -29.80
C LYS A 50 22.83 -0.52 -30.56
N GLU A 51 22.21 -0.46 -31.73
CA GLU A 51 22.20 -1.49 -32.78
C GLU A 51 22.87 -0.88 -34.03
N THR A 52 23.71 -1.65 -34.73
CA THR A 52 24.44 -1.19 -35.92
C THR A 52 24.06 -1.92 -37.20
N THR A 53 23.35 -3.04 -37.11
CA THR A 53 23.02 -3.88 -38.28
C THR A 53 21.81 -3.39 -39.08
N GLY A 54 21.02 -2.45 -38.55
CA GLY A 54 19.90 -1.81 -39.24
C GLY A 54 18.64 -1.63 -38.39
N ASP A 55 17.52 -1.27 -39.03
CA ASP A 55 16.19 -1.12 -38.41
C ASP A 55 15.09 -1.92 -39.14
N ALA A 56 15.44 -2.59 -40.24
CA ALA A 56 14.54 -3.42 -41.04
C ALA A 56 15.23 -4.72 -41.44
N TYR A 57 14.57 -5.85 -41.17
CA TYR A 57 15.11 -7.19 -41.38
C TYR A 57 14.09 -8.09 -42.07
N GLU A 58 14.57 -8.97 -42.93
CA GLU A 58 13.76 -10.02 -43.56
C GLU A 58 13.95 -11.35 -42.82
N ILE A 59 12.84 -12.04 -42.54
CA ILE A 59 12.89 -13.41 -42.00
C ILE A 59 13.10 -14.36 -43.17
N ILE A 60 14.29 -14.97 -43.21
CA ILE A 60 14.65 -15.97 -44.22
C ILE A 60 14.78 -17.33 -43.50
N PRO A 61 13.87 -18.28 -43.73
CA PRO A 61 13.90 -19.58 -43.04
C PRO A 61 15.26 -20.27 -43.11
N GLY A 62 15.73 -20.76 -41.96
CA GLY A 62 16.98 -21.51 -41.84
C GLY A 62 18.26 -20.65 -41.88
N THR A 63 18.15 -19.32 -41.82
CA THR A 63 19.30 -18.43 -41.75
C THR A 63 19.46 -17.83 -40.36
N GLU A 64 20.63 -17.24 -40.15
CA GLU A 64 20.92 -16.34 -39.04
C GLU A 64 20.87 -14.90 -39.55
N GLN A 65 20.53 -13.97 -38.68
CA GLN A 65 20.57 -12.54 -38.95
C GLN A 65 21.39 -11.87 -37.86
N GLU A 66 22.38 -11.07 -38.26
CA GLU A 66 23.13 -10.24 -37.32
C GLU A 66 22.18 -9.25 -36.66
N LYS A 67 22.22 -9.20 -35.32
CA LYS A 67 21.61 -8.20 -34.45
C LYS A 67 22.52 -7.99 -33.25
N ASP A 68 23.08 -6.79 -33.12
CA ASP A 68 24.10 -6.44 -32.13
C ASP A 68 23.64 -5.42 -31.07
N PRO A 69 22.46 -5.60 -30.42
CA PRO A 69 22.02 -4.67 -29.40
C PRO A 69 23.03 -4.66 -28.25
N THR A 70 23.73 -3.55 -28.13
CA THR A 70 24.86 -3.39 -27.22
C THR A 70 24.56 -2.32 -26.19
N VAL A 71 24.59 -2.71 -24.92
CA VAL A 71 24.44 -1.81 -23.78
C VAL A 71 25.80 -1.20 -23.43
N THR A 72 25.89 0.12 -23.43
CA THR A 72 27.07 0.89 -23.02
C THR A 72 26.79 1.55 -21.67
N VAL A 73 27.68 1.35 -20.69
CA VAL A 73 27.51 1.84 -19.32
C VAL A 73 28.74 2.61 -18.89
N THR A 74 28.54 3.76 -18.26
CA THR A 74 29.60 4.45 -17.51
C THR A 74 29.09 4.73 -16.10
N ASN A 75 29.80 4.26 -15.08
CA ASN A 75 29.33 4.31 -13.70
C ASN A 75 30.45 4.64 -12.70
N THR A 76 30.18 5.59 -11.80
CA THR A 76 31.09 6.00 -10.72
C THR A 76 30.66 5.47 -9.35
N VAL A 77 29.59 4.69 -9.32
CA VAL A 77 29.04 3.95 -8.16
C VAL A 77 28.63 2.56 -8.62
N ASP A 78 28.51 1.60 -7.71
CA ASP A 78 27.97 0.29 -8.05
C ASP A 78 26.54 0.47 -8.58
N ALA A 79 26.20 -0.23 -9.65
CA ALA A 79 24.93 -0.06 -10.34
C ALA A 79 24.34 -1.41 -10.76
N TYR A 80 23.02 -1.44 -10.84
CA TYR A 80 22.28 -2.43 -11.60
C TYR A 80 22.00 -1.89 -12.99
N VAL A 81 22.22 -2.72 -13.99
CA VAL A 81 21.90 -2.43 -15.39
C VAL A 81 20.92 -3.47 -15.87
N TYR A 82 19.84 -3.02 -16.48
CA TYR A 82 18.73 -3.84 -16.95
C TYR A 82 18.60 -3.75 -18.45
N VAL A 83 18.10 -4.84 -19.04
CA VAL A 83 17.57 -4.89 -20.40
C VAL A 83 16.18 -5.50 -20.35
N GLN A 84 15.22 -4.79 -20.90
CA GLN A 84 13.89 -5.28 -21.20
C GLN A 84 13.83 -5.72 -22.66
N VAL A 85 13.32 -6.93 -22.89
CA VAL A 85 13.07 -7.47 -24.23
C VAL A 85 11.56 -7.48 -24.46
N THR A 86 11.11 -6.80 -25.52
CA THR A 86 9.73 -6.91 -26.00
C THR A 86 9.74 -7.69 -27.30
N ASP A 87 9.16 -8.89 -27.25
CA ASP A 87 9.10 -9.81 -28.37
C ASP A 87 7.65 -10.00 -28.84
N THR A 88 7.33 -9.46 -30.02
CA THR A 88 6.06 -9.68 -30.73
C THR A 88 6.27 -10.48 -32.02
N THR A 89 7.38 -11.21 -32.12
CA THR A 89 7.73 -11.97 -33.32
C THR A 89 6.92 -13.26 -33.47
N GLN A 90 6.07 -13.60 -32.50
CA GLN A 90 5.16 -14.75 -32.55
C GLN A 90 5.90 -16.06 -32.80
N ASP A 91 7.00 -16.28 -32.06
CA ASP A 91 7.88 -17.45 -32.12
C ASP A 91 8.58 -17.64 -33.48
N LEU A 92 8.66 -16.59 -34.31
CA LEU A 92 9.35 -16.64 -35.60
C LEU A 92 10.84 -16.30 -35.51
N VAL A 93 11.29 -15.74 -34.38
CA VAL A 93 12.66 -15.30 -34.16
C VAL A 93 13.19 -15.94 -32.90
N ASP A 94 14.15 -16.85 -33.07
CA ASP A 94 14.86 -17.49 -31.98
C ASP A 94 16.11 -16.67 -31.61
N TYR A 95 16.35 -16.51 -30.32
CA TYR A 95 17.55 -15.84 -29.81
C TYR A 95 17.93 -16.38 -28.44
N THR A 96 19.14 -16.06 -28.01
CA THR A 96 19.64 -16.38 -26.67
C THR A 96 20.26 -15.13 -26.08
N ILE A 97 19.98 -14.86 -24.81
CA ILE A 97 20.57 -13.72 -24.10
C ILE A 97 22.04 -14.03 -23.81
N ALA A 98 22.92 -13.06 -24.06
CA ALA A 98 24.35 -13.20 -23.89
C ALA A 98 24.73 -13.54 -22.43
N GLU A 99 25.88 -14.21 -22.27
CA GLU A 99 26.42 -14.56 -20.96
C GLU A 99 26.60 -13.32 -20.05
N GLY A 100 26.34 -13.51 -18.76
CA GLY A 100 26.48 -12.47 -17.72
C GLY A 100 25.22 -11.64 -17.47
N TRP A 101 24.15 -11.82 -18.25
CA TRP A 101 22.82 -11.34 -17.92
C TRP A 101 22.07 -12.39 -17.08
N MET A 102 21.41 -11.95 -16.02
CA MET A 102 20.57 -12.78 -15.15
C MET A 102 19.11 -12.38 -15.35
N GLN A 103 18.20 -13.34 -15.49
CA GLN A 103 16.77 -13.04 -15.50
C GLN A 103 16.35 -12.44 -14.15
N LEU A 104 15.56 -11.37 -14.17
CA LEU A 104 15.09 -10.72 -12.96
C LEU A 104 13.90 -11.50 -12.38
N ASP A 105 14.04 -11.99 -11.16
CA ASP A 105 13.00 -12.77 -10.49
C ASP A 105 11.69 -11.98 -10.39
N GLY A 106 10.58 -12.62 -10.75
CA GLY A 106 9.25 -11.99 -10.74
C GLY A 106 8.94 -11.12 -11.96
N TYR A 107 9.88 -10.93 -12.89
CA TYR A 107 9.68 -10.17 -14.12
C TYR A 107 9.95 -11.02 -15.35
N GLU A 108 8.99 -11.06 -16.27
CA GLU A 108 9.20 -11.67 -17.59
C GLU A 108 10.01 -10.74 -18.49
N ASN A 109 10.96 -11.31 -19.24
CA ASN A 109 11.76 -10.62 -20.25
C ASN A 109 12.59 -9.42 -19.74
N ILE A 110 12.80 -9.33 -18.43
CA ILE A 110 13.75 -8.39 -17.82
C ILE A 110 14.99 -9.17 -17.41
N TYR A 111 16.14 -8.71 -17.88
CA TYR A 111 17.44 -9.26 -17.54
C TYR A 111 18.29 -8.16 -16.92
N TYR A 112 19.14 -8.50 -15.96
CA TYR A 112 20.00 -7.54 -15.29
C TYR A 112 21.43 -8.05 -15.13
N ARG A 113 22.33 -7.13 -14.85
CA ARG A 113 23.70 -7.40 -14.42
C ARG A 113 24.15 -6.37 -13.40
N GLU A 114 25.02 -6.81 -12.50
CA GLU A 114 25.69 -5.91 -11.55
C GLU A 114 26.95 -5.33 -12.19
N VAL A 115 27.12 -4.03 -12.10
CA VAL A 115 28.28 -3.32 -12.65
C VAL A 115 28.97 -2.57 -11.51
N GLY A 116 30.15 -3.06 -11.13
CA GLY A 116 30.96 -2.42 -10.09
C GLY A 116 31.46 -1.04 -10.49
N LYS A 117 31.68 -0.16 -9.51
CA LYS A 117 32.24 1.19 -9.70
C LYS A 117 33.59 1.15 -10.40
N ASP A 118 33.74 1.92 -11.49
CA ASP A 118 35.00 1.93 -12.26
C ASP A 118 35.30 3.26 -13.01
N ASP A 119 34.33 4.14 -13.25
CA ASP A 119 34.44 5.36 -14.10
C ASP A 119 34.87 5.08 -15.56
N GLU A 120 35.14 3.82 -15.91
CA GLU A 120 35.40 3.35 -17.27
C GLU A 120 34.11 2.95 -17.99
N THR A 121 34.07 3.24 -19.30
CA THR A 121 32.98 2.83 -20.18
C THR A 121 33.06 1.34 -20.48
N LYS A 122 31.97 0.62 -20.21
CA LYS A 122 31.82 -0.83 -20.43
C LYS A 122 30.77 -1.07 -21.51
N MET A 123 30.98 -2.10 -22.32
CA MET A 123 30.05 -2.50 -23.37
C MET A 123 29.65 -3.96 -23.17
N PHE A 124 28.35 -4.23 -23.32
CA PHE A 124 27.77 -5.55 -23.11
C PHE A 124 26.81 -5.89 -24.25
N SER A 125 27.14 -6.90 -25.04
CA SER A 125 26.18 -7.50 -25.99
C SER A 125 24.97 -8.04 -25.22
N VAL A 126 23.78 -7.84 -25.75
CA VAL A 126 22.53 -8.38 -25.18
C VAL A 126 22.24 -9.76 -25.74
N LEU A 127 22.55 -10.01 -27.00
CA LEU A 127 22.32 -11.29 -27.67
C LEU A 127 23.62 -12.12 -27.74
N GLU A 128 23.50 -13.42 -27.54
CA GLU A 128 24.62 -14.34 -27.71
C GLU A 128 25.09 -14.30 -29.17
N ASN A 129 26.39 -14.09 -29.37
CA ASN A 129 27.01 -13.95 -30.69
C ASN A 129 26.46 -12.79 -31.55
N ASP A 130 25.69 -11.86 -30.98
CA ASP A 130 25.07 -10.75 -31.72
C ASP A 130 24.24 -11.24 -32.94
N THR A 131 23.47 -12.31 -32.74
CA THR A 131 22.63 -12.90 -33.80
C THR A 131 21.25 -13.33 -33.32
N VAL A 132 20.31 -13.40 -34.25
CA VAL A 132 19.04 -14.12 -34.14
C VAL A 132 18.94 -15.19 -35.21
N ARG A 133 18.07 -16.18 -35.00
CA ARG A 133 17.90 -17.35 -35.87
C ARG A 133 16.45 -17.51 -36.31
N TYR A 134 16.28 -18.07 -37.50
CA TYR A 134 14.97 -18.39 -38.06
C TYR A 134 14.88 -19.90 -38.33
N ASP A 135 13.83 -20.56 -37.84
CA ASP A 135 13.67 -22.00 -38.05
C ASP A 135 13.60 -22.33 -39.56
N ALA A 136 14.34 -23.36 -39.97
CA ALA A 136 14.31 -23.88 -41.33
C ALA A 136 12.95 -24.49 -41.71
N ALA A 137 12.12 -24.85 -40.73
CA ALA A 137 10.77 -25.35 -40.91
C ALA A 137 9.73 -24.26 -41.20
N LEU A 138 10.09 -22.97 -41.11
CA LEU A 138 9.18 -21.88 -41.45
C LEU A 138 8.74 -21.96 -42.93
N THR A 139 7.43 -21.90 -43.13
CA THR A 139 6.78 -21.94 -44.45
C THR A 139 5.98 -20.67 -44.70
N ASN A 140 5.49 -20.50 -45.93
CA ASN A 140 4.61 -19.38 -46.28
C ASN A 140 3.34 -19.33 -45.40
N GLU A 141 2.84 -20.49 -44.95
CA GLU A 141 1.67 -20.55 -44.06
C GLU A 141 2.00 -19.95 -42.68
N ASN A 142 3.23 -20.12 -42.18
CA ASN A 142 3.67 -19.52 -40.91
C ASN A 142 3.77 -17.99 -40.98
N MET A 143 3.94 -17.42 -42.17
CA MET A 143 4.05 -15.98 -42.42
C MET A 143 2.72 -15.33 -42.82
N THR A 144 1.71 -16.13 -43.14
CA THR A 144 0.39 -15.65 -43.55
C THR A 144 -0.26 -14.94 -42.35
N ASP A 145 -0.75 -13.72 -42.58
CA ASP A 145 -1.41 -12.85 -41.58
C ASP A 145 -0.50 -12.30 -40.46
N LYS A 146 0.82 -12.52 -40.55
CA LYS A 146 1.79 -11.96 -39.60
C LYS A 146 2.09 -10.50 -39.96
N THR A 147 1.85 -9.60 -39.02
CA THR A 147 2.15 -8.16 -39.16
C THR A 147 2.75 -7.65 -37.84
N ASP A 148 3.50 -6.56 -37.92
CA ASP A 148 4.08 -5.89 -36.75
C ASP A 148 5.01 -6.77 -35.87
N LEU A 149 5.79 -7.64 -36.51
CA LEU A 149 6.79 -8.47 -35.84
C LEU A 149 7.95 -7.58 -35.35
N LYS A 150 8.14 -7.49 -34.04
CA LYS A 150 9.16 -6.64 -33.43
C LYS A 150 9.90 -7.39 -32.34
N LEU A 151 11.21 -7.20 -32.32
CA LEU A 151 12.07 -7.58 -31.21
C LEU A 151 12.80 -6.32 -30.75
N ILE A 152 12.32 -5.73 -29.65
CA ILE A 152 12.72 -4.43 -29.12
C ILE A 152 13.52 -4.63 -27.84
N PHE A 153 14.59 -3.86 -27.68
CA PHE A 153 15.40 -3.84 -26.48
C PHE A 153 15.36 -2.44 -25.86
N GLN A 154 15.24 -2.37 -24.54
CA GLN A 154 15.32 -1.12 -23.77
C GLN A 154 16.27 -1.33 -22.60
N ALA A 155 17.16 -0.38 -22.35
CA ALA A 155 18.13 -0.46 -21.27
C ALA A 155 17.87 0.58 -20.18
N TYR A 156 18.05 0.18 -18.93
CA TYR A 156 17.91 1.05 -17.75
C TYR A 156 19.11 0.84 -16.84
N ALA A 157 19.54 1.88 -16.13
CA ALA A 157 20.54 1.74 -15.09
C ALA A 157 20.17 2.58 -13.88
N ILE A 158 20.42 2.01 -12.71
CA ILE A 158 20.19 2.64 -11.42
C ILE A 158 21.34 2.26 -10.49
N GLN A 159 21.78 3.21 -9.67
CA GLN A 159 22.74 2.90 -8.62
C GLN A 159 22.21 1.80 -7.67
N LYS A 160 23.13 0.98 -7.14
CA LYS A 160 22.82 -0.20 -6.33
C LYS A 160 22.29 0.17 -4.95
N ALA A 161 23.00 1.01 -4.22
CA ALA A 161 22.49 1.57 -2.97
C ALA A 161 21.41 2.62 -3.28
N PRO A 162 20.31 2.72 -2.52
CA PRO A 162 20.04 2.12 -1.22
C PRO A 162 19.32 0.75 -1.25
N PHE A 163 19.15 0.15 -2.42
CA PHE A 163 18.26 -1.00 -2.59
C PHE A 163 18.85 -2.30 -2.04
N ALA A 164 17.98 -3.14 -1.49
CA ALA A 164 18.36 -4.47 -0.99
C ALA A 164 18.79 -5.42 -2.12
N ASP A 165 18.13 -5.32 -3.27
CA ASP A 165 18.35 -6.16 -4.45
C ASP A 165 17.97 -5.45 -5.76
N ALA A 166 18.17 -6.15 -6.88
CA ALA A 166 17.87 -5.66 -8.22
C ALA A 166 16.35 -5.51 -8.49
N ALA A 167 15.50 -6.33 -7.87
CA ALA A 167 14.05 -6.24 -8.09
C ALA A 167 13.49 -4.96 -7.44
N ALA A 168 13.92 -4.67 -6.21
CA ALA A 168 13.58 -3.43 -5.51
C ALA A 168 14.06 -2.20 -6.29
N ALA A 169 15.29 -2.23 -6.81
CA ALA A 169 15.84 -1.14 -7.60
C ALA A 169 15.09 -0.93 -8.94
N PHE A 170 14.70 -2.01 -9.62
CA PHE A 170 13.91 -1.93 -10.86
C PHE A 170 12.50 -1.39 -10.63
N ALA A 171 11.85 -1.78 -9.51
CA ALA A 171 10.55 -1.24 -9.11
C ALA A 171 10.59 0.28 -8.88
N ALA A 172 11.74 0.82 -8.47
CA ALA A 172 11.98 2.23 -8.19
C ALA A 172 12.36 3.07 -9.42
N LYS A 173 12.57 2.49 -10.61
CA LYS A 173 13.13 3.19 -11.79
C LYS A 173 12.38 4.46 -12.22
N ASP A 174 11.09 4.54 -11.91
CA ASP A 174 10.21 5.67 -12.25
C ASP A 174 9.92 6.59 -11.04
N SER A 175 10.61 6.37 -9.92
CA SER A 175 10.42 7.11 -8.67
C SER A 175 11.51 8.16 -8.44
N VAL A 176 11.18 9.15 -7.63
CA VAL A 176 12.16 10.05 -7.03
C VAL A 176 12.78 9.36 -5.84
N ILE A 177 14.09 9.16 -5.88
CA ILE A 177 14.84 8.62 -4.74
C ILE A 177 15.20 9.79 -3.81
N ALA A 178 14.76 9.72 -2.56
CA ALA A 178 14.86 10.81 -1.60
C ALA A 178 15.67 10.41 -0.35
N ASP A 179 16.67 11.21 0.00
CA ASP A 179 17.44 11.13 1.23
C ASP A 179 17.18 12.31 2.19
N ASP A 180 16.29 13.23 1.80
CA ASP A 180 15.98 14.42 2.57
C ASP A 180 14.50 14.82 2.45
N ALA A 181 14.07 15.65 3.42
CA ALA A 181 12.69 16.09 3.57
C ALA A 181 12.18 16.97 2.41
N ASP A 182 13.04 17.82 1.84
CA ASP A 182 12.66 18.75 0.77
C ASP A 182 12.44 17.99 -0.54
N THR A 183 13.24 16.96 -0.80
CA THR A 183 13.08 16.06 -1.94
C THR A 183 11.77 15.28 -1.85
N VAL A 184 11.43 14.70 -0.67
CA VAL A 184 10.15 14.01 -0.46
C VAL A 184 8.97 14.96 -0.70
N LYS A 185 8.98 16.15 -0.07
CA LYS A 185 7.89 17.13 -0.21
C LYS A 185 7.71 17.59 -1.65
N THR A 186 8.81 17.84 -2.36
CA THR A 186 8.79 18.30 -3.75
C THR A 186 8.20 17.24 -4.68
N ALA A 187 8.63 15.98 -4.52
CA ALA A 187 8.12 14.88 -5.32
C ALA A 187 6.62 14.65 -5.10
N ILE A 188 6.17 14.63 -3.84
CA ILE A 188 4.74 14.49 -3.52
C ILE A 188 3.92 15.65 -4.10
N ALA A 189 4.39 16.90 -3.98
CA ALA A 189 3.72 18.08 -4.55
C ALA A 189 3.64 18.04 -6.09
N GLN A 190 4.53 17.28 -6.74
CA GLN A 190 4.53 17.05 -8.19
C GLN A 190 3.77 15.76 -8.60
N GLY A 191 3.21 15.03 -7.63
CA GLY A 191 2.53 13.75 -7.87
C GLY A 191 3.48 12.64 -8.32
N GLN A 192 4.78 12.77 -8.04
CA GLN A 192 5.76 11.73 -8.35
C GLN A 192 5.88 10.72 -7.22
N PRO A 193 5.99 9.41 -7.53
CA PRO A 193 6.24 8.41 -6.51
C PRO A 193 7.62 8.61 -5.88
N VAL A 194 7.72 8.34 -4.59
CA VAL A 194 8.93 8.53 -3.78
C VAL A 194 9.42 7.19 -3.27
N VAL A 195 10.74 7.02 -3.28
CA VAL A 195 11.42 5.92 -2.60
C VAL A 195 12.44 6.51 -1.63
N LEU A 196 12.40 6.10 -0.36
CA LEU A 196 13.37 6.57 0.61
C LEU A 196 14.72 5.86 0.47
N ALA A 197 15.80 6.65 0.53
CA ALA A 197 17.16 6.14 0.55
C ALA A 197 17.78 6.13 1.94
N GLU A 198 17.30 7.01 2.82
CA GLU A 198 17.69 7.13 4.22
C GLU A 198 16.43 7.34 5.06
N ASP A 199 16.56 7.30 6.39
CA ASP A 199 15.48 7.74 7.28
C ASP A 199 15.26 9.25 7.09
N VAL A 200 14.00 9.68 7.00
CA VAL A 200 13.63 11.08 6.72
C VAL A 200 12.65 11.60 7.77
N GLU A 201 12.87 12.84 8.23
CA GLU A 201 11.95 13.56 9.11
C GLU A 201 11.30 14.73 8.37
N LEU A 202 9.98 14.70 8.25
CA LEU A 202 9.17 15.77 7.67
C LEU A 202 8.57 16.65 8.76
N SER A 203 8.91 17.93 8.73
CA SER A 203 8.27 18.93 9.59
C SER A 203 6.78 19.09 9.23
N GLY A 204 5.88 18.87 10.20
CA GLY A 204 4.45 19.12 10.05
C GLY A 204 3.67 17.91 9.54
N ASN A 205 2.51 18.16 8.94
CA ASN A 205 1.59 17.11 8.48
C ASN A 205 1.66 16.93 6.97
N LEU A 206 1.40 15.72 6.49
CA LEU A 206 1.07 15.45 5.09
C LEU A 206 -0.45 15.43 4.96
N ILE A 207 -0.99 16.27 4.09
CA ILE A 207 -2.44 16.34 3.82
C ILE A 207 -2.64 16.06 2.33
N ILE A 208 -3.41 15.03 2.01
CA ILE A 208 -3.83 14.68 0.66
C ILE A 208 -5.29 15.14 0.48
N ASN A 209 -5.55 15.90 -0.57
CA ASN A 209 -6.88 16.41 -0.89
C ASN A 209 -7.45 15.71 -2.13
N ASP A 210 -8.70 16.05 -2.47
CA ASP A 210 -9.35 15.61 -3.70
C ASP A 210 -8.46 15.72 -4.94
N ASN A 211 -8.37 14.62 -5.70
CA ASN A 211 -7.56 14.47 -6.92
C ASN A 211 -6.03 14.52 -6.71
N GLU A 212 -5.55 14.52 -5.47
CA GLU A 212 -4.12 14.33 -5.17
C GLU A 212 -3.81 12.85 -4.96
N ASN A 213 -2.58 12.46 -5.30
CA ASN A 213 -2.08 11.12 -5.10
C ASN A 213 -0.64 11.17 -4.59
N ALA A 214 -0.38 10.47 -3.49
CA ALA A 214 0.96 10.30 -2.93
C ALA A 214 1.29 8.80 -2.83
N VAL A 215 2.43 8.42 -3.39
CA VAL A 215 2.97 7.05 -3.30
C VAL A 215 4.34 7.13 -2.67
N ILE A 216 4.48 6.54 -1.49
CA ILE A 216 5.70 6.57 -0.69
C ILE A 216 6.12 5.12 -0.42
N ASP A 217 7.21 4.72 -1.06
CA ASP A 217 7.93 3.49 -0.72
C ASP A 217 9.02 3.82 0.30
N LEU A 218 8.90 3.27 1.50
CA LEU A 218 9.84 3.50 2.57
C LEU A 218 11.12 2.70 2.37
N ASN A 219 11.14 1.66 1.52
CA ASN A 219 12.34 0.89 1.18
C ASN A 219 13.16 0.46 2.43
N GLY A 220 12.45 -0.04 3.44
CA GLY A 220 12.97 -0.47 4.73
C GLY A 220 13.41 0.65 5.68
N LYS A 221 13.15 1.91 5.33
CA LYS A 221 13.49 3.10 6.12
C LYS A 221 12.33 3.57 6.99
N THR A 222 12.62 4.59 7.79
CA THR A 222 11.67 5.27 8.65
C THR A 222 11.34 6.64 8.09
N LEU A 223 10.04 6.94 7.98
CA LEU A 223 9.54 8.30 7.78
C LEU A 223 8.92 8.80 9.08
N THR A 224 9.51 9.85 9.65
CA THR A 224 8.94 10.57 10.80
C THR A 224 8.17 11.78 10.28
N ILE A 225 6.92 11.94 10.72
CA ILE A 225 6.04 13.04 10.32
C ILE A 225 5.03 13.33 11.44
N GLY A 226 4.37 14.49 11.43
CA GLY A 226 3.26 14.79 12.34
C GLY A 226 2.05 13.89 12.07
N ALA A 227 1.04 14.37 11.36
CA ALA A 227 -0.09 13.55 10.93
C ALA A 227 -0.04 13.27 9.41
N MET A 228 -0.54 12.10 9.00
CA MET A 228 -0.84 11.78 7.60
C MET A 228 -2.36 11.77 7.43
N ALA A 229 -2.91 12.78 6.76
CA ALA A 229 -4.34 12.99 6.66
C ALA A 229 -4.82 13.01 5.20
N GLN A 230 -6.03 12.50 4.98
CA GLN A 230 -6.75 12.57 3.72
C GLN A 230 -8.08 13.30 3.89
N ASN A 231 -8.39 14.16 2.94
CA ASN A 231 -9.69 14.77 2.73
C ASN A 231 -10.01 14.69 1.22
N GLY A 232 -10.05 13.45 0.73
CA GLY A 232 -10.04 13.06 -0.67
C GLY A 232 -8.71 12.47 -1.15
N GLY A 233 -8.73 11.91 -2.36
CA GLY A 233 -7.53 11.46 -3.07
C GLY A 233 -6.96 10.14 -2.56
N SER A 234 -5.69 9.85 -2.90
CA SER A 234 -5.05 8.56 -2.65
C SER A 234 -3.71 8.71 -1.93
N LEU A 235 -3.50 7.90 -0.89
CA LEU A 235 -2.25 7.80 -0.15
C LEU A 235 -1.85 6.33 -0.07
N THR A 236 -0.72 6.01 -0.69
CA THR A 236 -0.07 4.70 -0.58
C THR A 236 1.24 4.85 0.17
N VAL A 237 1.39 4.07 1.24
CA VAL A 237 2.62 3.97 2.03
C VAL A 237 2.98 2.51 2.15
N ARG A 238 4.24 2.16 1.87
CA ARG A 238 4.67 0.76 1.87
C ARG A 238 6.10 0.51 2.33
N ASN A 239 6.38 -0.73 2.70
CA ASN A 239 7.71 -1.30 2.88
C ASN A 239 8.60 -0.59 3.93
N GLY A 240 8.14 -0.37 5.16
CA GLY A 240 9.02 0.23 6.18
C GLY A 240 8.29 0.72 7.42
N ASN A 241 8.94 1.65 8.13
CA ASN A 241 8.44 2.18 9.39
C ASN A 241 7.87 3.58 9.21
N ILE A 242 6.72 3.84 9.82
CA ILE A 242 6.16 5.19 9.94
C ILE A 242 6.09 5.58 11.41
N ASP A 243 6.71 6.70 11.74
CA ASP A 243 6.54 7.40 13.00
C ASP A 243 5.65 8.62 12.75
N THR A 244 4.37 8.50 13.08
CA THR A 244 3.33 9.50 12.84
C THR A 244 2.37 9.52 14.03
N ASP A 245 1.70 10.65 14.25
CA ASP A 245 0.68 10.77 15.28
C ASP A 245 -0.57 9.95 14.92
N VAL A 246 -0.96 9.96 13.63
CA VAL A 246 -2.20 9.35 13.14
C VAL A 246 -2.20 9.20 11.62
N PHE A 247 -2.88 8.16 11.14
CA PHE A 247 -3.41 8.10 9.77
C PHE A 247 -4.89 8.48 9.79
N GLN A 248 -5.22 9.69 9.33
CA GLN A 248 -6.58 10.22 9.38
C GLN A 248 -7.22 10.22 8.00
N VAL A 249 -8.40 9.62 7.88
CA VAL A 249 -9.25 9.66 6.70
C VAL A 249 -10.49 10.49 7.03
N SER A 250 -10.84 11.44 6.17
CA SER A 250 -11.98 12.35 6.35
C SER A 250 -12.60 12.73 5.01
N GLY A 251 -13.84 13.21 5.01
CA GLY A 251 -14.52 13.61 3.77
C GLY A 251 -14.91 12.41 2.89
N GLU A 252 -14.82 12.55 1.58
CA GLU A 252 -15.30 11.55 0.63
C GLU A 252 -14.21 11.15 -0.36
N ASN A 253 -14.36 10.01 -1.04
CA ASN A 253 -13.50 9.60 -2.16
C ASN A 253 -12.02 9.40 -1.75
N ASN A 254 -11.79 8.85 -0.57
CA ASN A 254 -10.43 8.56 -0.08
C ASN A 254 -10.00 7.13 -0.44
N SER A 255 -8.70 6.96 -0.70
CA SER A 255 -8.05 5.65 -0.75
C SER A 255 -6.78 5.67 0.08
N LEU A 256 -6.77 4.92 1.19
CA LEU A 256 -5.58 4.71 2.02
C LEU A 256 -5.06 3.29 1.82
N ILE A 257 -3.79 3.15 1.44
CA ILE A 257 -3.12 1.85 1.32
C ILE A 257 -1.89 1.85 2.22
N LEU A 258 -1.86 0.93 3.18
CA LEU A 258 -0.72 0.61 4.02
C LEU A 258 -0.27 -0.83 3.72
N ASP A 259 0.89 -1.01 3.08
CA ASP A 259 1.39 -2.35 2.70
C ASP A 259 2.81 -2.61 3.21
N GLY A 260 2.96 -3.56 4.13
CA GLY A 260 4.27 -3.80 4.75
C GLY A 260 4.73 -2.66 5.65
N VAL A 261 3.78 -1.95 6.29
CA VAL A 261 4.05 -0.81 7.18
C VAL A 261 4.07 -1.28 8.63
N THR A 262 5.07 -0.80 9.39
CA THR A 262 5.09 -0.90 10.85
C THR A 262 4.95 0.49 11.45
N THR A 263 4.00 0.67 12.37
CA THR A 263 3.80 1.95 13.05
C THR A 263 3.21 1.78 14.45
N ASP A 264 3.53 2.72 15.33
CA ASP A 264 2.89 2.88 16.65
C ASP A 264 1.75 3.92 16.62
N ALA A 265 1.35 4.35 15.43
CA ALA A 265 0.20 5.21 15.20
C ALA A 265 -1.09 4.39 15.09
N TYR A 266 -2.22 5.07 15.21
CA TYR A 266 -3.53 4.49 14.94
C TYR A 266 -4.12 5.03 13.63
N VAL A 267 -5.03 4.25 13.06
CA VAL A 267 -5.81 4.64 11.88
C VAL A 267 -7.19 5.12 12.34
N LEU A 268 -7.60 6.30 11.86
CA LEU A 268 -8.88 6.93 12.17
C LEU A 268 -9.65 7.26 10.90
N ILE A 269 -10.85 6.69 10.77
CA ILE A 269 -11.88 7.20 9.85
C ILE A 269 -12.77 8.18 10.63
N SER A 270 -12.72 9.44 10.22
CA SER A 270 -13.41 10.55 10.89
C SER A 270 -14.92 10.50 10.66
N GLU A 271 -15.67 11.22 11.49
CA GLU A 271 -17.12 11.37 11.30
C GLU A 271 -17.45 11.98 9.93
N GLY A 272 -18.59 11.58 9.37
CA GLY A 272 -19.04 12.03 8.05
C GLY A 272 -18.21 11.52 6.86
N THR A 273 -17.32 10.55 7.07
CA THR A 273 -16.57 9.94 5.96
C THR A 273 -17.46 8.99 5.16
N GLU A 274 -17.44 9.14 3.83
CA GLU A 274 -18.22 8.30 2.89
C GLU A 274 -17.38 7.90 1.67
N ASN A 275 -17.84 6.92 0.89
CA ASN A 275 -17.24 6.46 -0.37
C ASN A 275 -15.70 6.36 -0.32
N SER A 276 -15.18 5.61 0.66
CA SER A 276 -13.74 5.60 0.97
C SER A 276 -13.24 4.20 1.25
N THR A 277 -12.00 3.91 0.86
CA THR A 277 -11.36 2.61 1.07
C THR A 277 -10.13 2.74 1.97
N VAL A 278 -9.98 1.82 2.93
CA VAL A 278 -8.75 1.66 3.71
C VAL A 278 -8.27 0.23 3.61
N ASP A 279 -7.10 0.03 3.01
CA ASP A 279 -6.46 -1.27 2.83
C ASP A 279 -5.19 -1.35 3.69
N ILE A 280 -5.18 -2.29 4.64
CA ILE A 280 -4.05 -2.58 5.52
C ILE A 280 -3.59 -4.00 5.22
N THR A 281 -2.42 -4.12 4.58
CA THR A 281 -1.88 -5.40 4.10
C THR A 281 -0.47 -5.61 4.64
N ASN A 282 -0.12 -6.83 5.03
CA ASN A 282 1.23 -7.20 5.51
C ASN A 282 1.77 -6.30 6.63
N SER A 283 0.91 -5.64 7.40
CA SER A 283 1.29 -4.50 8.25
C SER A 283 1.15 -4.82 9.74
N THR A 284 1.91 -4.09 10.55
CA THR A 284 1.84 -4.11 12.01
C THR A 284 1.49 -2.73 12.52
N ILE A 285 0.29 -2.59 13.09
CA ILE A 285 -0.23 -1.31 13.60
C ILE A 285 -0.43 -1.45 15.11
N THR A 286 0.25 -0.62 15.90
CA THR A 286 0.17 -0.65 17.36
C THR A 286 -0.32 0.70 17.86
N GLY A 287 -1.60 0.80 18.22
CA GLY A 287 -2.13 2.04 18.77
C GLY A 287 -2.37 1.98 20.27
N ALA A 288 -2.31 3.13 20.96
CA ALA A 288 -2.49 3.17 22.42
C ALA A 288 -3.93 2.85 22.85
N LEU A 289 -4.91 3.61 22.34
CA LEU A 289 -6.33 3.40 22.66
C LEU A 289 -7.00 2.49 21.62
N TYR A 290 -6.70 2.72 20.35
CA TYR A 290 -7.19 1.96 19.22
C TYR A 290 -6.05 1.69 18.27
N ALA A 291 -5.96 0.51 17.64
CA ALA A 291 -5.09 0.35 16.47
C ALA A 291 -5.82 0.87 15.21
N PHE A 292 -7.12 0.62 15.15
CA PHE A 292 -8.01 1.12 14.11
C PHE A 292 -9.33 1.59 14.73
N SER A 293 -9.83 2.75 14.31
CA SER A 293 -11.10 3.28 14.77
C SER A 293 -11.86 4.03 13.68
N THR A 294 -13.19 4.00 13.78
CA THR A 294 -14.07 4.87 13.01
C THR A 294 -14.98 5.68 13.94
N ASN A 295 -15.53 6.79 13.45
CA ASN A 295 -16.39 7.67 14.22
C ASN A 295 -17.76 7.90 13.52
N ALA A 296 -18.87 7.62 14.20
CA ALA A 296 -20.25 7.83 13.71
C ALA A 296 -20.99 8.99 14.38
N ALA A 297 -20.28 9.98 14.92
CA ALA A 297 -20.92 11.11 15.60
C ALA A 297 -21.90 11.92 14.71
N VAL A 298 -21.86 11.74 13.38
CA VAL A 298 -22.85 12.27 12.43
C VAL A 298 -23.63 11.13 11.75
N ALA A 299 -24.95 11.30 11.57
CA ALA A 299 -25.79 10.35 10.84
C ALA A 299 -25.34 10.21 9.38
N GLY A 300 -25.31 8.98 8.85
CA GLY A 300 -24.81 8.67 7.50
C GLY A 300 -23.32 8.33 7.43
N SER A 301 -22.55 8.57 8.51
CA SER A 301 -21.13 8.20 8.56
C SER A 301 -20.91 6.74 8.19
N GLY A 302 -20.02 6.51 7.23
CA GLY A 302 -19.66 5.18 6.77
C GLY A 302 -20.38 4.68 5.53
N GLN A 303 -21.28 5.49 4.93
CA GLN A 303 -21.88 5.14 3.65
C GLN A 303 -20.79 4.83 2.62
N ASP A 304 -20.85 3.64 2.03
CA ASP A 304 -19.88 3.15 1.05
C ASP A 304 -18.41 3.16 1.52
N VAL A 305 -18.18 3.10 2.84
CA VAL A 305 -16.83 2.91 3.40
C VAL A 305 -16.51 1.42 3.45
N VAL A 306 -15.36 1.04 2.89
CA VAL A 306 -14.84 -0.33 2.89
C VAL A 306 -13.46 -0.37 3.55
N VAL A 307 -13.31 -1.23 4.55
CA VAL A 307 -12.04 -1.44 5.26
C VAL A 307 -11.60 -2.88 5.08
N ASN A 308 -10.39 -3.08 4.56
CA ASN A 308 -9.80 -4.40 4.38
C ASN A 308 -8.51 -4.52 5.21
N ILE A 309 -8.45 -5.53 6.08
CA ILE A 309 -7.28 -5.86 6.89
C ILE A 309 -6.84 -7.27 6.49
N THR A 310 -5.70 -7.38 5.82
CA THR A 310 -5.20 -8.63 5.25
C THR A 310 -3.78 -8.94 5.71
N ASN A 311 -3.54 -10.18 6.15
CA ASN A 311 -2.21 -10.64 6.57
C ASN A 311 -1.50 -9.67 7.54
N SER A 312 -2.26 -9.10 8.48
CA SER A 312 -1.79 -7.99 9.31
C SER A 312 -2.02 -8.26 10.79
N THR A 313 -1.25 -7.55 11.62
CA THR A 313 -1.41 -7.56 13.08
C THR A 313 -1.78 -6.16 13.55
N LEU A 314 -2.97 -6.03 14.16
CA LEU A 314 -3.42 -4.77 14.75
C LEU A 314 -3.52 -4.96 16.27
N THR A 315 -2.87 -4.06 17.00
CA THR A 315 -2.67 -4.20 18.44
C THR A 315 -3.05 -2.92 19.16
N ALA A 316 -4.06 -3.00 20.02
CA ALA A 316 -4.29 -2.00 21.06
C ALA A 316 -4.11 -2.70 22.41
N LEU A 317 -3.02 -2.40 23.10
CA LEU A 317 -2.72 -3.02 24.39
C LEU A 317 -2.88 -2.02 25.53
N PRO A 318 -3.29 -2.53 26.69
CA PRO A 318 -3.34 -1.74 27.90
C PRO A 318 -2.05 -0.99 28.18
N ASP A 319 -2.18 0.25 28.66
CA ASP A 319 -1.06 0.94 29.30
C ASP A 319 -0.48 0.01 30.38
N PRO A 320 0.82 -0.35 30.33
CA PRO A 320 1.42 -1.22 31.34
C PRO A 320 1.34 -0.65 32.77
N ASN A 321 0.96 0.63 32.93
CA ASN A 321 0.63 1.23 34.21
C ASN A 321 -0.64 0.61 34.82
N PRO A 322 -0.53 -0.13 35.94
CA PRO A 322 -1.68 -0.80 36.57
C PRO A 322 -2.70 0.17 37.19
N ASN A 323 -2.39 1.48 37.26
CA ASN A 323 -3.28 2.52 37.77
C ASN A 323 -3.99 3.32 36.68
N ALA A 324 -3.62 3.15 35.40
CA ALA A 324 -4.43 3.66 34.31
C ALA A 324 -5.74 2.85 34.26
N ASP A 325 -6.78 3.37 33.60
CA ASP A 325 -7.89 2.55 33.10
C ASP A 325 -7.37 1.66 31.94
N ALA A 326 -6.28 0.93 32.21
CA ALA A 326 -5.39 0.29 31.27
C ALA A 326 -6.15 -0.68 30.37
N ALA A 327 -7.22 -1.30 30.85
CA ALA A 327 -8.01 -2.21 30.03
C ALA A 327 -8.76 -1.52 28.88
N ASP A 328 -9.01 -0.20 28.92
CA ASP A 328 -9.99 0.49 28.05
C ASP A 328 -9.52 0.76 26.61
N CYS A 329 -8.82 -0.19 25.99
CA CYS A 329 -8.38 -0.13 24.59
C CYS A 329 -9.09 -1.19 23.72
N THR A 330 -9.23 -0.89 22.44
CA THR A 330 -9.90 -1.77 21.47
C THR A 330 -9.04 -1.95 20.23
N GLY A 331 -8.80 -3.19 19.78
CA GLY A 331 -8.00 -3.42 18.58
C GLY A 331 -8.58 -2.73 17.35
N VAL A 332 -9.82 -3.12 16.98
CA VAL A 332 -10.58 -2.53 15.89
C VAL A 332 -11.93 -2.04 16.41
N LEU A 333 -12.12 -0.72 16.46
CA LEU A 333 -13.41 -0.07 16.72
C LEU A 333 -14.08 0.29 15.38
N PHE A 334 -14.90 -0.60 14.85
CA PHE A 334 -15.69 -0.33 13.64
C PHE A 334 -17.08 0.19 14.04
N ASN A 335 -17.14 1.50 14.19
CA ASN A 335 -18.25 2.24 14.75
C ASN A 335 -18.98 3.09 13.69
N ILE A 336 -19.19 2.58 12.49
CA ILE A 336 -19.91 3.22 11.36
C ILE A 336 -20.70 2.16 10.58
N CYS A 337 -21.66 2.55 9.73
CA CYS A 337 -22.43 1.63 8.89
C CYS A 337 -21.73 1.34 7.55
N GLY A 338 -20.55 0.72 7.62
CA GLY A 338 -19.74 0.39 6.44
C GLY A 338 -19.52 -1.12 6.28
N THR A 339 -18.52 -1.48 5.47
CA THR A 339 -18.07 -2.86 5.30
C THR A 339 -16.67 -3.05 5.89
N LEU A 340 -16.52 -4.05 6.77
CA LEU A 340 -15.24 -4.45 7.35
C LEU A 340 -14.88 -5.87 6.90
N ASN A 341 -13.71 -6.06 6.31
CA ASN A 341 -13.17 -7.36 5.95
C ASN A 341 -11.86 -7.60 6.69
N ILE A 342 -11.75 -8.71 7.42
CA ILE A 342 -10.53 -9.12 8.13
C ILE A 342 -10.16 -10.52 7.65
N THR A 343 -8.99 -10.66 7.02
CA THR A 343 -8.52 -11.93 6.45
C THR A 343 -7.09 -12.24 6.88
N ASN A 344 -6.82 -13.48 7.28
CA ASN A 344 -5.47 -13.94 7.64
C ASN A 344 -4.77 -13.05 8.69
N SER A 345 -5.52 -12.45 9.62
CA SER A 345 -5.02 -11.39 10.47
C SER A 345 -5.19 -11.70 11.95
N THR A 346 -4.41 -11.02 12.79
CA THR A 346 -4.51 -11.12 14.24
C THR A 346 -4.83 -9.77 14.86
N ILE A 347 -5.89 -9.70 15.66
CA ILE A 347 -6.33 -8.47 16.30
C ILE A 347 -6.23 -8.62 17.82
N TYR A 348 -5.49 -7.73 18.46
CA TYR A 348 -5.37 -7.64 19.92
C TYR A 348 -6.05 -6.38 20.44
N GLY A 349 -6.84 -6.55 21.50
CA GLY A 349 -7.43 -5.45 22.26
C GLY A 349 -7.45 -5.73 23.76
N GLY A 350 -7.39 -4.70 24.60
CA GLY A 350 -7.58 -4.84 26.04
C GLY A 350 -9.02 -5.20 26.38
N ARG A 351 -9.94 -4.27 26.14
CA ARG A 351 -11.36 -4.35 26.50
C ARG A 351 -12.18 -5.08 25.46
N GLN A 352 -11.91 -4.86 24.18
CA GLN A 352 -12.51 -5.59 23.07
C GLN A 352 -11.47 -5.83 21.99
N ALA A 353 -11.48 -6.99 21.34
CA ALA A 353 -10.62 -7.18 20.17
C ALA A 353 -11.23 -6.45 18.96
N VAL A 354 -12.51 -6.71 18.68
CA VAL A 354 -13.25 -6.10 17.57
C VAL A 354 -14.64 -5.67 18.02
N ILE A 355 -15.03 -4.45 17.63
CA ILE A 355 -16.39 -3.93 17.75
C ILE A 355 -16.93 -3.68 16.34
N VAL A 356 -18.15 -4.14 16.04
CA VAL A 356 -18.89 -3.86 14.79
C VAL A 356 -20.25 -3.30 15.17
N ARG A 357 -20.41 -1.97 15.16
CA ARG A 357 -21.65 -1.33 15.66
C ARG A 357 -22.78 -1.29 14.66
N CYS A 358 -22.46 -1.27 13.38
CA CYS A 358 -23.40 -1.15 12.27
C CYS A 358 -22.76 -1.72 10.99
N GLY A 359 -23.58 -2.05 9.99
CA GLY A 359 -23.10 -2.51 8.69
C GLY A 359 -22.65 -3.97 8.70
N THR A 360 -21.78 -4.32 7.75
CA THR A 360 -21.36 -5.72 7.51
C THR A 360 -19.91 -5.93 7.92
N ALA A 361 -19.63 -7.07 8.57
CA ALA A 361 -18.26 -7.53 8.77
C ALA A 361 -18.05 -9.00 8.35
N ASN A 362 -16.99 -9.27 7.59
CA ASN A 362 -16.56 -10.61 7.20
C ASN A 362 -15.18 -10.89 7.78
N ILE A 363 -15.08 -11.86 8.68
CA ILE A 363 -13.81 -12.22 9.33
C ILE A 363 -13.47 -13.66 8.96
N THR A 364 -12.35 -13.83 8.26
CA THR A 364 -11.92 -15.13 7.71
C THR A 364 -10.50 -15.47 8.12
N ASN A 365 -10.28 -16.72 8.53
CA ASN A 365 -8.95 -17.28 8.85
C ASN A 365 -8.13 -16.37 9.78
N SER A 366 -8.75 -15.85 10.83
CA SER A 366 -8.20 -14.78 11.66
C SER A 366 -8.32 -15.09 13.15
N THR A 367 -7.51 -14.44 13.96
CA THR A 367 -7.50 -14.60 15.42
C THR A 367 -7.84 -13.29 16.10
N LEU A 368 -8.85 -13.29 16.97
CA LEU A 368 -9.24 -12.12 17.76
C LEU A 368 -8.94 -12.40 19.24
N VAL A 369 -8.20 -11.50 19.89
CA VAL A 369 -7.71 -11.69 21.26
C VAL A 369 -8.08 -10.50 22.15
N LYS A 370 -8.92 -10.76 23.14
CA LYS A 370 -9.13 -9.87 24.27
C LYS A 370 -8.12 -10.19 25.37
N THR A 371 -7.32 -9.20 25.74
CA THR A 371 -6.15 -9.37 26.62
C THR A 371 -6.39 -8.95 28.06
N SER A 372 -7.49 -8.25 28.35
CA SER A 372 -7.86 -7.80 29.71
C SER A 372 -9.20 -8.38 30.16
N ALA A 373 -9.28 -8.85 31.41
CA ALA A 373 -10.51 -9.23 32.08
C ALA A 373 -11.24 -7.97 32.58
N VAL A 374 -12.57 -8.00 32.57
CA VAL A 374 -13.35 -6.92 33.20
C VAL A 374 -13.17 -6.97 34.71
N LYS A 375 -12.99 -5.80 35.33
CA LYS A 375 -12.88 -5.68 36.79
C LYS A 375 -14.26 -5.80 37.45
N ASP A 376 -14.34 -6.47 38.60
CA ASP A 376 -15.58 -6.54 39.41
C ASP A 376 -16.20 -5.16 39.67
N SER A 377 -15.36 -4.15 39.90
CA SER A 377 -15.82 -2.77 40.14
C SER A 377 -16.52 -2.11 38.94
N GLU A 378 -16.27 -2.58 37.72
CA GLU A 378 -16.98 -2.13 36.52
C GLU A 378 -18.36 -2.78 36.45
N ILE A 379 -18.45 -4.07 36.75
CA ILE A 379 -19.71 -4.82 36.85
C ILE A 379 -20.61 -4.21 37.94
N ASP A 380 -20.07 -3.98 39.14
CA ASP A 380 -20.80 -3.40 40.29
C ASP A 380 -21.39 -2.01 39.97
N LYS A 381 -20.71 -1.25 39.10
CA LYS A 381 -21.13 0.09 38.67
C LYS A 381 -21.96 0.07 37.38
N LYS A 382 -22.31 -1.11 36.87
CA LYS A 382 -23.02 -1.32 35.59
C LYS A 382 -22.30 -0.67 34.40
N LYS A 383 -20.97 -0.70 34.42
CA LYS A 383 -20.08 -0.26 33.34
C LYS A 383 -19.58 -1.41 32.46
N ASP A 384 -20.13 -2.61 32.67
CA ASP A 384 -19.99 -3.78 31.82
C ASP A 384 -21.00 -3.80 30.65
N TYR A 385 -21.96 -2.86 30.66
CA TYR A 385 -22.92 -2.57 29.59
C TYR A 385 -23.85 -3.74 29.19
N THR A 386 -24.01 -4.73 30.07
CA THR A 386 -24.84 -5.91 29.80
C THR A 386 -26.33 -5.69 30.02
N VAL A 387 -26.70 -4.58 30.68
CA VAL A 387 -28.08 -4.25 31.09
C VAL A 387 -28.40 -2.75 30.97
N SER A 388 -27.54 -1.98 30.30
CA SER A 388 -27.69 -0.53 30.12
C SER A 388 -27.39 -0.15 28.67
N ASP A 389 -27.97 0.96 28.22
CA ASP A 389 -27.67 1.54 26.91
C ASP A 389 -26.15 1.67 26.70
N TRP A 390 -25.72 1.34 25.50
CA TRP A 390 -24.33 1.51 25.08
C TRP A 390 -24.05 3.00 24.83
N GLU A 391 -22.86 3.43 25.22
CA GLU A 391 -22.42 4.82 25.08
C GLU A 391 -21.48 4.97 23.87
N ASP A 392 -20.82 6.12 23.80
CA ASP A 392 -19.89 6.50 22.75
C ASP A 392 -18.62 5.65 22.75
N GLY A 393 -18.02 5.48 21.56
CA GLY A 393 -16.76 4.77 21.38
C GLY A 393 -16.83 3.31 21.83
N ASN A 394 -15.86 2.90 22.65
CA ASN A 394 -15.72 1.54 23.16
C ASN A 394 -16.44 1.28 24.50
N ARG A 395 -17.31 2.20 24.92
CA ARG A 395 -18.18 2.05 26.10
C ARG A 395 -19.38 1.16 25.82
N VAL A 396 -19.04 -0.09 25.54
CA VAL A 396 -19.92 -1.22 25.23
C VAL A 396 -19.48 -2.43 26.05
N VAL A 397 -20.17 -3.55 25.86
CA VAL A 397 -19.78 -4.80 26.52
C VAL A 397 -18.35 -5.17 26.15
N ALA A 398 -17.56 -5.55 27.15
CA ALA A 398 -16.16 -5.90 26.98
C ALA A 398 -16.03 -7.39 26.60
N SER A 399 -16.35 -7.69 25.34
CA SER A 399 -16.26 -9.03 24.73
C SER A 399 -15.14 -9.09 23.69
N VAL A 400 -14.71 -10.30 23.30
CA VAL A 400 -13.74 -10.45 22.20
C VAL A 400 -14.29 -9.82 20.94
N LEU A 401 -15.54 -10.16 20.61
CA LEU A 401 -16.30 -9.59 19.49
C LEU A 401 -17.62 -9.02 20.02
N THR A 402 -17.85 -7.73 19.77
CA THR A 402 -19.09 -7.03 20.13
C THR A 402 -19.80 -6.54 18.86
N ILE A 403 -21.08 -6.88 18.72
CA ILE A 403 -21.85 -6.70 17.48
C ILE A 403 -23.12 -5.91 17.76
N GLY A 404 -23.41 -4.95 16.89
CA GLY A 404 -24.63 -4.13 16.92
C GLY A 404 -24.50 -2.90 17.80
N ASN A 405 -25.64 -2.34 18.19
CA ASN A 405 -25.73 -1.16 19.04
C ASN A 405 -26.91 -1.34 20.00
N TYR A 406 -26.64 -1.75 21.23
CA TYR A 406 -27.71 -1.87 22.23
C TYR A 406 -28.16 -0.50 22.73
N LYS A 407 -29.46 -0.24 22.57
CA LYS A 407 -30.16 0.89 23.15
C LYS A 407 -31.64 0.52 23.30
N GLU A 408 -32.28 0.87 24.42
CA GLU A 408 -33.71 0.57 24.63
C GLU A 408 -34.60 1.22 23.57
N GLY A 409 -34.19 2.39 23.06
CA GLY A 409 -34.86 3.11 21.97
C GLY A 409 -34.08 3.15 20.67
N ALA A 410 -34.54 4.01 19.76
CA ALA A 410 -33.92 4.28 18.46
C ALA A 410 -32.51 4.90 18.56
N SER A 411 -31.68 4.63 17.57
CA SER A 411 -30.35 5.23 17.40
C SER A 411 -30.17 5.80 16.00
N ALA A 412 -29.96 7.12 15.92
CA ALA A 412 -29.79 7.80 14.63
C ALA A 412 -28.41 7.58 13.99
N SER A 413 -27.36 7.33 14.79
CA SER A 413 -25.99 7.13 14.30
C SER A 413 -25.73 5.74 13.73
N TYR A 414 -26.55 4.75 14.08
CA TYR A 414 -26.39 3.34 13.69
C TYR A 414 -27.68 2.91 12.99
N ALA A 415 -27.85 3.42 11.78
CA ALA A 415 -29.11 3.38 11.03
C ALA A 415 -29.22 2.18 10.07
N GLU A 416 -28.51 1.09 10.37
CA GLU A 416 -28.57 -0.17 9.63
C GLU A 416 -28.36 -1.36 10.59
N ASP A 417 -28.70 -2.56 10.11
CA ASP A 417 -28.40 -3.80 10.82
C ASP A 417 -26.88 -3.99 10.96
N ALA A 418 -26.45 -4.61 12.06
CA ALA A 418 -25.10 -5.12 12.18
C ALA A 418 -25.09 -6.61 11.84
N ALA A 419 -24.36 -7.00 10.79
CA ALA A 419 -24.29 -8.38 10.31
C ALA A 419 -22.83 -8.85 10.25
N VAL A 420 -22.49 -9.87 11.04
CA VAL A 420 -21.13 -10.42 11.08
C VAL A 420 -21.12 -11.87 10.62
N THR A 421 -20.18 -12.20 9.74
CA THR A 421 -19.91 -13.57 9.30
C THR A 421 -18.50 -13.99 9.70
N LEU A 422 -18.39 -15.14 10.38
CA LEU A 422 -17.12 -15.75 10.79
C LEU A 422 -16.86 -17.06 10.05
N SER A 423 -15.63 -17.23 9.55
CA SER A 423 -15.14 -18.45 8.89
C SER A 423 -13.68 -18.73 9.22
N LYS A 424 -13.38 -19.88 9.82
CA LYS A 424 -12.06 -20.26 10.36
C LYS A 424 -11.49 -19.24 11.35
N VAL A 425 -12.32 -18.76 12.28
CA VAL A 425 -11.94 -17.73 13.26
C VAL A 425 -11.66 -18.34 14.63
N THR A 426 -10.58 -17.88 15.27
CA THR A 426 -10.27 -18.17 16.68
C THR A 426 -10.57 -16.97 17.55
N LEU A 427 -11.41 -17.15 18.57
CA LEU A 427 -11.73 -16.12 19.57
C LEU A 427 -11.10 -16.49 20.90
N THR A 428 -10.27 -15.60 21.45
CA THR A 428 -9.57 -15.82 22.73
C THR A 428 -9.82 -14.66 23.68
N ARG A 429 -10.15 -14.97 24.93
CA ARG A 429 -10.22 -14.00 26.04
C ARG A 429 -9.21 -14.34 27.13
N GLN A 430 -8.84 -13.35 27.93
CA GLN A 430 -8.00 -13.56 29.11
C GLN A 430 -8.62 -14.61 30.04
N GLU A 431 -7.77 -15.49 30.59
CA GLU A 431 -8.20 -16.48 31.59
C GLU A 431 -8.83 -15.78 32.82
N GLY A 432 -9.97 -16.30 33.27
CA GLY A 432 -10.72 -15.75 34.40
C GLY A 432 -11.66 -14.59 34.06
N ASP A 433 -11.68 -14.12 32.82
CA ASP A 433 -12.65 -13.13 32.36
C ASP A 433 -14.07 -13.72 32.31
N THR A 434 -15.03 -13.03 32.94
CA THR A 434 -16.41 -13.50 33.11
C THR A 434 -17.37 -12.98 32.05
N MET A 435 -16.93 -12.08 31.18
CA MET A 435 -17.76 -11.51 30.11
C MET A 435 -17.92 -12.48 28.95
N PRO A 436 -19.10 -12.55 28.30
CA PRO A 436 -19.29 -13.38 27.12
C PRO A 436 -18.20 -13.18 26.07
N THR A 437 -17.73 -14.26 25.42
CA THR A 437 -16.74 -14.15 24.35
C THR A 437 -17.27 -13.33 23.18
N VAL A 438 -18.54 -13.51 22.85
CA VAL A 438 -19.26 -12.70 21.85
C VAL A 438 -20.45 -12.03 22.50
N TYR A 439 -20.75 -10.79 22.11
CA TYR A 439 -21.94 -10.09 22.56
C TYR A 439 -22.69 -9.41 21.42
N LEU A 440 -24.00 -9.61 21.37
CA LEU A 440 -24.90 -8.96 20.40
C LEU A 440 -25.81 -7.97 21.14
N GLY A 441 -25.93 -6.77 20.58
CA GLY A 441 -26.80 -5.71 21.08
C GLY A 441 -27.64 -5.12 19.97
N SER A 442 -28.97 -5.21 20.05
CA SER A 442 -29.88 -4.57 19.07
C SER A 442 -30.52 -3.31 19.65
N ASN A 443 -31.03 -2.44 18.78
CA ASN A 443 -31.87 -1.32 19.21
C ASN A 443 -33.32 -1.52 18.71
N ALA A 444 -34.18 -0.52 18.91
CA ALA A 444 -35.59 -0.61 18.52
C ALA A 444 -35.81 -0.72 17.00
N ASP A 445 -34.90 -0.20 16.19
CA ASP A 445 -35.05 -0.09 14.74
C ASP A 445 -34.19 -1.12 13.97
N TYR A 446 -33.05 -1.53 14.53
CA TYR A 446 -32.05 -2.35 13.84
C TYR A 446 -31.57 -3.54 14.67
N SER A 447 -31.30 -4.62 13.97
CA SER A 447 -30.89 -5.91 14.51
C SER A 447 -29.38 -6.08 14.59
N ALA A 448 -28.96 -7.06 15.39
CA ALA A 448 -27.59 -7.57 15.42
C ALA A 448 -27.61 -9.05 15.04
N SER A 449 -26.74 -9.47 14.13
CA SER A 449 -26.66 -10.86 13.70
C SER A 449 -25.23 -11.37 13.60
N LEU A 450 -25.06 -12.64 14.00
CA LEU A 450 -23.84 -13.39 13.84
C LEU A 450 -24.15 -14.69 13.09
N SER A 451 -23.43 -14.92 11.99
CA SER A 451 -23.39 -16.20 11.29
C SER A 451 -21.99 -16.81 11.38
N CYS A 452 -21.90 -18.10 11.70
CA CYS A 452 -20.61 -18.81 11.71
C CYS A 452 -20.69 -20.22 11.13
N SER A 453 -19.66 -20.60 10.39
CA SER A 453 -19.43 -21.98 9.95
C SER A 453 -18.43 -22.74 10.83
N ASP A 454 -17.90 -22.09 11.88
CA ASP A 454 -16.87 -22.63 12.77
C ASP A 454 -17.45 -23.34 14.00
N GLU A 455 -17.01 -24.58 14.23
CA GLU A 455 -17.46 -25.39 15.38
C GLU A 455 -17.00 -24.80 16.73
N SER A 456 -15.82 -24.19 16.77
CA SER A 456 -15.27 -23.55 17.98
C SER A 456 -16.04 -22.29 18.38
N VAL A 457 -16.48 -21.50 17.40
CA VAL A 457 -17.31 -20.31 17.61
C VAL A 457 -18.73 -20.71 18.03
N ALA A 458 -19.28 -21.77 17.43
CA ALA A 458 -20.62 -22.27 17.76
C ALA A 458 -20.79 -22.72 19.22
N LYS A 459 -19.68 -23.02 19.92
CA LYS A 459 -19.67 -23.46 21.32
C LYS A 459 -19.22 -22.36 22.29
N THR A 460 -19.01 -21.15 21.80
CA THR A 460 -18.60 -20.01 22.64
C THR A 460 -19.78 -19.47 23.44
N ASP A 461 -19.50 -18.74 24.51
CA ASP A 461 -20.53 -18.06 25.29
C ASP A 461 -20.94 -16.75 24.61
N ILE A 462 -22.22 -16.65 24.28
CA ILE A 462 -22.81 -15.52 23.57
C ILE A 462 -23.81 -14.79 24.48
N GLY A 463 -23.59 -13.49 24.67
CA GLY A 463 -24.50 -12.59 25.37
C GLY A 463 -25.39 -11.80 24.42
N TYR A 464 -26.54 -11.36 24.92
CA TYR A 464 -27.56 -10.65 24.14
C TYR A 464 -28.17 -9.50 24.93
N SER A 465 -28.40 -8.37 24.27
CA SER A 465 -29.25 -7.28 24.74
C SER A 465 -30.14 -6.75 23.62
N GLY A 466 -31.41 -6.46 23.95
CA GLY A 466 -32.43 -6.06 22.97
C GLY A 466 -33.26 -7.23 22.44
N THR A 467 -34.24 -6.93 21.59
CA THR A 467 -35.25 -7.90 21.13
C THR A 467 -34.94 -8.55 19.78
N SER A 468 -33.94 -8.04 19.05
CA SER A 468 -33.67 -8.39 17.66
C SER A 468 -32.21 -8.79 17.48
N CYS A 469 -31.77 -9.80 18.25
CA CYS A 469 -30.45 -10.41 18.11
C CYS A 469 -30.57 -11.84 17.57
N TYR A 470 -29.76 -12.17 16.56
CA TYR A 470 -29.84 -13.46 15.87
C TYR A 470 -28.47 -14.14 15.81
N PHE A 471 -28.41 -15.41 16.20
CA PHE A 471 -27.24 -16.25 16.02
C PHE A 471 -27.60 -17.43 15.12
N ASN A 472 -26.84 -17.61 14.04
CA ASN A 472 -27.00 -18.71 13.10
C ASN A 472 -25.68 -19.48 12.98
N SER A 473 -25.74 -20.80 13.12
CA SER A 473 -24.61 -21.69 12.90
C SER A 473 -25.02 -22.81 11.97
N GLU A 474 -24.26 -23.00 10.89
CA GLU A 474 -24.46 -24.12 9.95
C GLU A 474 -24.23 -25.50 10.60
N LEU A 475 -23.65 -25.54 11.80
CA LEU A 475 -23.31 -26.75 12.54
C LEU A 475 -24.33 -27.11 13.64
N LEU A 476 -25.28 -26.22 13.95
CA LEU A 476 -26.36 -26.49 14.90
C LEU A 476 -27.55 -27.13 14.16
N THR A 477 -27.37 -28.37 13.70
CA THR A 477 -28.50 -29.20 13.27
C THR A 477 -29.04 -29.99 14.46
N GLY A 478 -29.97 -29.42 15.22
CA GLY A 478 -30.73 -30.13 16.26
C GLY A 478 -31.04 -29.27 17.50
N GLU A 479 -32.34 -29.11 17.75
CA GLU A 479 -33.07 -28.44 18.85
C GLU A 479 -32.37 -27.40 19.74
#